data_AF-A0A7S2QZH8-F1
#
_entry.id   AF-A0A7S2QZH8-F1
#
_cell.length_a   1.000
_cell.length_b   1.000
_cell.length_c   1.000
_cell.angle_alpha   90.00
_cell.angle_beta   90.00
_cell.angle_gamma   90.00
#
_symmetry.space_group_name_H-M   'P 1'
#
loop_
_entity.id
_entity.type
_entity.pdbx_description
1 polymer ?
#
loop_
_entity_poly.entity_id
_entity_poly.type
_entity_poly.pdbx_seq_one_letter_code
_entity_poly.pdbx_strand_id
1 'polypeptide(L)'
;GFVRDENGVGVAGVSVNVGDKGLPVLTDSAGFFAKPSAPTSRQVTVHITPPNDVYLYPTTHVVEAIDETNGATIDVSLAPRARPGGGGGARARVFVVFVVLLAAILAIRRAYKRRRRVAAIMESMQNNPDIEKAVANRRGSARAPPLASAT
;
A
#
# COMPACT_ATOMS: atom_id res chain seq x y z
N GLY A 1 18.17 -18.91 28.55
CA GLY A 1 16.88 -18.44 28.02
C GLY A 1 17.00 -18.18 26.54
N PHE A 2 15.90 -17.83 25.90
CA PHE A 2 15.84 -17.47 24.48
C PHE A 2 15.16 -16.13 24.28
N VAL A 3 15.62 -15.38 23.28
CA VAL A 3 14.97 -14.17 22.77
C VAL A 3 14.69 -14.37 21.29
N ARG A 4 13.42 -14.23 20.93
CA ARG A 4 12.90 -14.44 19.57
C ARG A 4 12.13 -13.22 19.09
N ASP A 5 11.92 -13.11 17.79
CA ASP A 5 11.01 -12.14 17.20
C ASP A 5 9.56 -12.68 17.18
N GLU A 6 8.65 -11.95 16.55
CA GLU A 6 7.25 -12.34 16.37
C GLU A 6 7.07 -13.58 15.46
N ASN A 7 8.07 -13.90 14.65
CA ASN A 7 8.08 -15.05 13.74
C ASN A 7 8.74 -16.29 14.36
N GLY A 8 9.19 -16.19 15.63
CA GLY A 8 9.90 -17.26 16.33
C GLY A 8 11.37 -17.40 15.94
N VAL A 9 11.93 -16.45 15.20
CA VAL A 9 13.35 -16.43 14.82
C VAL A 9 14.18 -15.87 15.96
N GLY A 10 15.29 -16.55 16.30
CA GLY A 10 16.23 -16.09 17.32
C GLY A 10 16.85 -14.75 16.99
N VAL A 11 16.91 -13.84 17.96
CA VAL A 11 17.47 -12.49 17.77
C VAL A 11 18.87 -12.43 18.37
N ALA A 12 19.87 -12.16 17.53
CA ALA A 12 21.26 -12.06 17.93
C ALA A 12 21.62 -10.71 18.55
N GLY A 13 22.63 -10.70 19.43
CA GLY A 13 23.20 -9.47 20.01
C GLY A 13 22.28 -8.72 20.96
N VAL A 14 21.16 -9.32 21.39
CA VAL A 14 20.26 -8.73 22.38
C VAL A 14 20.95 -8.70 23.73
N SER A 15 20.96 -7.53 24.35
CA SER A 15 21.51 -7.32 25.69
C SER A 15 20.49 -7.74 26.75
N VAL A 16 20.83 -8.78 27.51
CA VAL A 16 20.01 -9.32 28.59
C VAL A 16 20.66 -9.03 29.93
N ASN A 17 20.01 -8.22 30.75
CA ASN A 17 20.45 -7.90 32.09
C ASN A 17 19.47 -8.42 33.14
N VAL A 18 19.92 -9.39 33.93
CA VAL A 18 19.22 -9.90 35.12
C VAL A 18 19.57 -9.02 36.33
N GLY A 19 18.56 -8.37 36.91
CA GLY A 19 18.65 -7.45 38.06
C GLY A 19 19.35 -6.12 37.76
N ASP A 20 19.53 -5.31 38.80
CA ASP A 20 20.09 -3.95 38.67
C ASP A 20 21.62 -3.91 38.66
N LYS A 21 22.31 -4.97 39.11
CA LYS A 21 23.74 -4.93 39.47
C LYS A 21 24.66 -5.87 38.67
N GLY A 22 24.24 -6.33 37.50
CA GLY A 22 25.06 -7.23 36.67
C GLY A 22 25.53 -6.61 35.37
N LEU A 23 26.64 -7.14 34.84
CA LEU A 23 26.95 -6.95 33.43
C LEU A 23 25.89 -7.68 32.57
N PRO A 24 25.43 -7.06 31.47
CA PRO A 24 24.54 -7.73 30.54
C PRO A 24 25.26 -8.87 29.81
N VAL A 25 24.50 -9.89 29.41
CA VAL A 25 24.94 -10.94 28.51
C VAL A 25 24.29 -10.72 27.15
N LEU A 26 25.02 -10.98 26.08
CA LEU A 26 24.49 -10.89 24.72
C LEU A 26 23.95 -12.24 24.26
N THR A 27 22.86 -12.22 23.49
CA THR A 27 22.37 -13.43 22.81
C THR A 27 23.25 -13.82 21.63
N ASP A 28 23.37 -15.13 21.40
CA ASP A 28 24.03 -15.68 20.22
C ASP A 28 23.16 -15.61 18.95
N SER A 29 23.64 -16.16 17.84
CA SER A 29 22.91 -16.18 16.56
C SER A 29 21.58 -16.94 16.59
N ALA A 30 21.38 -17.84 17.55
CA ALA A 30 20.12 -18.55 17.75
C ALA A 30 19.18 -17.84 18.74
N GLY A 31 19.58 -16.66 19.24
CA GLY A 31 18.85 -15.93 20.27
C GLY A 31 19.01 -16.54 21.67
N PHE A 32 19.93 -17.49 21.87
CA PHE A 32 20.18 -18.11 23.15
C PHE A 32 21.08 -17.23 24.02
N PHE A 33 20.82 -17.23 25.33
CA PHE A 33 21.70 -16.65 26.33
C PHE A 33 21.72 -17.49 27.61
N ALA A 34 22.85 -17.46 28.31
CA ALA A 34 23.00 -18.02 29.64
C ALA A 34 23.72 -17.01 30.53
N LYS A 35 23.11 -16.63 31.66
CA LYS A 35 23.71 -15.71 32.63
C LYS A 35 23.73 -16.41 33.99
N PRO A 36 24.92 -16.65 34.57
CA PRO A 36 25.03 -17.14 35.95
C PRO A 36 24.35 -16.15 36.90
N SER A 37 23.55 -16.64 37.84
CA SER A 37 22.89 -15.83 38.85
C SER A 37 22.73 -16.64 40.12
N ALA A 38 22.82 -15.97 41.27
CA ALA A 38 22.62 -16.63 42.55
C ALA A 38 21.15 -17.06 42.70
N PRO A 39 20.89 -18.22 43.33
CA PRO A 39 19.53 -18.64 43.67
C PRO A 39 18.86 -17.58 44.55
N THR A 40 17.56 -17.36 44.33
CA THR A 40 16.80 -16.37 45.10
C THR A 40 15.32 -16.73 45.12
N SER A 41 14.69 -16.57 46.28
CA SER A 41 13.23 -16.66 46.45
C SER A 41 12.51 -15.34 46.22
N ARG A 42 13.25 -14.27 45.89
CA ARG A 42 12.70 -12.95 45.57
C ARG A 42 12.58 -12.77 44.08
N GLN A 43 11.59 -11.97 43.68
CA GLN A 43 11.39 -11.58 42.29
C GLN A 43 12.61 -10.86 41.72
N VAL A 44 12.97 -11.22 40.49
CA VAL A 44 14.07 -10.64 39.74
C VAL A 44 13.56 -10.08 38.43
N THR A 45 13.90 -8.82 38.18
CA THR A 45 13.60 -8.14 36.92
C THR A 45 14.67 -8.44 35.90
N VAL A 46 14.28 -8.78 34.68
CA VAL A 46 15.18 -9.05 33.55
C VAL A 46 14.89 -8.04 32.44
N HIS A 47 15.87 -7.20 32.15
CA HIS A 47 15.81 -6.21 31.10
C HIS A 47 16.38 -6.77 29.81
N ILE A 48 15.59 -6.73 28.75
CA ILE A 48 15.94 -7.28 27.43
C ILE A 48 15.94 -6.13 26.44
N THR A 49 17.13 -5.74 26.00
CA THR A 49 17.36 -4.58 25.15
C THR A 49 17.90 -5.06 23.81
N PRO A 50 17.11 -4.99 22.72
CA PRO A 50 17.57 -5.36 21.39
C PRO A 50 18.65 -4.39 20.86
N PRO A 51 19.45 -4.84 19.88
CA PRO A 51 20.42 -3.98 19.20
C PRO A 51 19.76 -2.74 18.56
N ASN A 52 20.50 -1.64 18.46
CA ASN A 52 19.99 -0.38 17.92
C ASN A 52 19.59 -0.46 16.43
N ASP A 53 20.19 -1.37 15.68
CA ASP A 53 19.94 -1.63 14.27
C ASP A 53 18.71 -2.53 14.03
N VAL A 54 18.14 -3.09 15.10
CA VAL A 54 16.97 -3.98 15.01
C VAL A 54 15.72 -3.25 15.49
N TYR A 55 14.69 -3.20 14.65
CA TYR A 55 13.41 -2.53 14.95
C TYR A 55 12.55 -3.35 15.92
N LEU A 56 13.00 -3.55 17.16
CA LEU A 56 12.29 -4.29 18.21
C LEU A 56 12.17 -3.46 19.49
N TYR A 57 11.04 -3.53 20.19
CA TYR A 57 10.88 -2.83 21.47
C TYR A 57 11.71 -3.51 22.57
N PRO A 58 12.35 -2.74 23.47
CA PRO A 58 12.92 -3.30 24.68
C PRO A 58 11.78 -3.80 25.57
N THR A 59 11.99 -4.94 26.22
CA THR A 59 11.00 -5.60 27.07
C THR A 59 11.62 -5.87 28.43
N THR A 60 10.79 -5.81 29.47
CA THR A 60 11.16 -6.25 30.81
C THR A 60 10.35 -7.48 31.16
N HIS A 61 11.01 -8.52 31.64
CA HIS A 61 10.38 -9.75 32.13
C HIS A 61 10.62 -9.89 33.63
N VAL A 62 9.62 -10.34 34.38
CA VAL A 62 9.76 -10.63 35.82
C VAL A 62 9.86 -12.13 36.01
N VAL A 63 10.87 -12.57 36.75
CA VAL A 63 11.07 -13.96 37.16
C VAL A 63 10.79 -14.02 38.66
N GLU A 64 9.88 -14.90 39.09
CA GLU A 64 9.44 -14.90 40.48
C GLU A 64 10.51 -15.38 41.47
N ALA A 65 11.28 -16.38 41.06
CA ALA A 65 12.38 -16.96 41.82
C ALA A 65 13.38 -17.63 40.88
N ILE A 66 14.62 -17.76 41.33
CA ILE A 66 15.66 -18.55 40.65
C ILE A 66 15.93 -19.76 41.53
N ASP A 67 15.56 -20.94 41.02
CA ASP A 67 15.74 -22.21 41.72
C ASP A 67 17.23 -22.54 41.88
N GLU A 68 17.61 -23.14 43.00
CA GLU A 68 19.00 -23.49 43.29
C GLU A 68 19.52 -24.63 42.41
N THR A 69 18.64 -25.56 42.02
CA THR A 69 19.04 -26.76 41.26
C THR A 69 18.86 -26.55 39.76
N ASN A 70 17.77 -25.91 39.36
CA ASN A 70 17.34 -25.80 37.96
C ASN A 70 17.50 -24.37 37.39
N GLY A 71 17.79 -23.38 38.23
CA GLY A 71 17.87 -21.98 37.81
C GLY A 71 16.51 -21.40 37.37
N ALA A 72 16.55 -20.50 36.40
CA ALA A 72 15.35 -19.94 35.77
C ALA A 72 15.48 -19.94 34.25
N THR A 73 14.41 -20.35 33.57
CA THR A 73 14.30 -20.34 32.12
C THR A 73 13.34 -19.25 31.67
N ILE A 74 13.75 -18.48 30.67
CA ILE A 74 12.96 -17.39 30.09
C ILE A 74 12.94 -17.60 28.57
N ASP A 75 11.77 -17.51 27.95
CA ASP A 75 11.58 -17.44 26.50
C ASP A 75 10.77 -16.18 26.21
N VAL A 76 11.37 -15.23 25.48
CA VAL A 76 10.76 -13.92 25.22
C VAL A 76 10.63 -13.68 23.74
N SER A 77 9.41 -13.35 23.29
CA SER A 77 9.17 -12.83 21.95
C SER A 77 9.12 -11.29 22.00
N LEU A 78 9.96 -10.64 21.18
CA LEU A 78 10.04 -9.20 21.05
C LEU A 78 9.08 -8.70 19.97
N ALA A 79 8.32 -7.65 20.29
CA ALA A 79 7.44 -7.00 19.35
C ALA A 79 8.20 -6.03 18.41
N PRO A 80 7.84 -5.96 17.13
CA PRO A 80 8.43 -5.00 16.19
C PRO A 80 8.09 -3.55 16.59
N ARG A 81 9.08 -2.66 16.46
CA ARG A 81 8.84 -1.21 16.47
C ARG A 81 8.10 -0.83 15.20
N ALA A 82 7.00 -0.08 15.36
CA ALA A 82 6.32 0.51 14.21
C ALA A 82 7.32 1.36 13.43
N ARG A 83 7.65 0.95 12.19
CA ARG A 83 8.53 1.75 11.32
C ARG A 83 7.87 3.11 11.10
N PRO A 84 8.49 4.23 11.50
CA PRO A 84 8.01 5.55 11.12
C PRO A 84 8.15 5.66 9.59
N GLY A 85 7.06 5.40 8.85
CA GLY A 85 7.04 5.39 7.39
C GLY A 85 6.66 4.07 6.72
N GLY A 86 6.40 2.99 7.46
CA GLY A 86 5.95 1.69 6.93
C GLY A 86 4.50 1.66 6.41
N GLY A 87 3.92 2.81 6.06
CA GLY A 87 2.57 2.95 5.51
C GLY A 87 2.49 2.56 4.03
N GLY A 88 2.98 1.37 3.67
CA GLY A 88 2.84 0.81 2.32
C GLY A 88 1.37 0.65 1.90
N GLY A 89 0.45 0.52 2.87
CA GLY A 89 -0.99 0.45 2.61
C GLY A 89 -1.63 1.77 2.23
N ALA A 90 -1.19 2.90 2.79
CA ALA A 90 -1.81 4.20 2.52
C ALA A 90 -1.42 4.73 1.13
N ARG A 91 -0.13 4.65 0.76
CA ARG A 91 0.33 5.08 -0.56
C ARG A 91 -0.19 4.21 -1.69
N ALA A 92 -0.28 2.89 -1.49
CA ALA A 92 -0.88 1.98 -2.48
C ALA A 92 -2.38 2.25 -2.67
N ARG A 93 -3.15 2.48 -1.60
CA ARG A 93 -4.57 2.84 -1.69
C ARG A 93 -4.78 4.17 -2.40
N VAL A 94 -3.97 5.18 -2.11
CA VAL A 94 -4.02 6.49 -2.80
C VAL A 94 -3.67 6.33 -4.28
N PHE A 95 -2.67 5.52 -4.62
CA PHE A 95 -2.30 5.27 -6.02
C PHE A 95 -3.38 4.52 -6.79
N VAL A 96 -4.00 3.49 -6.19
CA VAL A 96 -5.12 2.76 -6.81
C VAL A 96 -6.31 3.69 -7.05
N VAL A 97 -6.69 4.51 -6.06
CA VAL A 97 -7.77 5.48 -6.22
C VAL A 97 -7.45 6.49 -7.33
N PHE A 98 -6.22 6.97 -7.40
CA PHE A 98 -5.77 7.92 -8.43
C PHE A 98 -5.82 7.29 -9.84
N VAL A 99 -5.34 6.05 -10.00
CA VAL A 99 -5.36 5.32 -11.28
C VAL A 99 -6.80 5.06 -11.75
N VAL A 100 -7.70 4.65 -10.84
CA VAL A 100 -9.11 4.43 -11.16
C VAL A 100 -9.79 5.73 -11.59
N LEU A 101 -9.53 6.83 -10.89
CA LEU A 101 -10.09 8.15 -11.22
C LEU A 101 -9.60 8.62 -12.60
N LEU A 102 -8.31 8.44 -12.90
CA LEU A 102 -7.70 8.84 -14.17
C LEU A 102 -8.23 8.00 -15.34
N ALA A 103 -8.42 6.69 -15.13
CA ALA A 103 -9.06 5.80 -16.10
C ALA A 103 -10.52 6.20 -16.38
N ALA A 104 -11.29 6.57 -15.35
CA ALA A 104 -12.66 7.04 -15.49
C ALA A 104 -12.73 8.35 -16.31
N ILE A 105 -11.85 9.31 -16.04
CA ILE A 105 -11.77 10.58 -16.80
C ILE A 105 -11.46 10.32 -18.28
N LEU A 106 -10.53 9.42 -18.57
CA LEU A 106 -10.18 9.04 -19.94
C LEU A 106 -11.33 8.33 -20.66
N ALA A 107 -12.06 7.46 -19.97
CA ALA A 107 -13.24 6.78 -20.52
C ALA A 107 -14.35 7.79 -20.85
N ILE A 108 -14.62 8.75 -19.96
CA ILE A 108 -15.59 9.83 -20.18
C ILE A 108 -15.18 10.68 -21.39
N ARG A 109 -13.91 11.09 -21.49
CA ARG A 109 -13.42 11.85 -22.65
C ARG A 109 -13.56 11.08 -23.96
N ARG A 110 -13.25 9.78 -23.97
CA ARG A 110 -13.43 8.92 -25.16
C ARG A 110 -14.90 8.81 -25.55
N ALA A 111 -15.80 8.63 -24.58
CA ALA A 111 -17.24 8.58 -24.83
C ALA A 111 -17.77 9.91 -25.38
N TYR A 112 -17.32 11.04 -24.83
CA TYR A 112 -17.70 12.37 -25.30
C TYR A 112 -17.24 12.63 -26.74
N LYS A 113 -16.00 12.24 -27.08
CA LYS A 113 -15.47 12.35 -28.44
C LYS A 113 -16.23 11.46 -29.43
N ARG A 114 -16.65 10.26 -29.02
CA ARG A 114 -17.51 9.39 -29.85
C ARG A 114 -18.89 10.01 -30.08
N ARG A 115 -19.52 10.57 -29.05
CA ARG A 115 -20.83 11.23 -29.17
C ARG A 115 -20.80 12.43 -30.12
N ARG A 116 -19.72 13.24 -30.11
CA ARG A 116 -19.55 14.32 -31.09
C ARG A 116 -19.49 13.84 -32.54
N ARG A 117 -18.85 12.68 -32.79
CA ARG A 117 -18.80 12.09 -34.14
C ARG A 117 -20.17 11.59 -34.59
N VAL A 118 -20.94 10.98 -33.69
CA VAL A 118 -22.29 10.51 -34.01
C VAL A 118 -23.25 11.67 -34.25
N ALA A 119 -23.18 12.75 -33.47
CA ALA A 119 -23.98 13.95 -33.68
C ALA A 119 -23.70 14.60 -35.06
N ALA A 120 -22.43 14.72 -35.45
CA ALA A 120 -22.06 15.24 -36.77
C ALA A 120 -22.56 14.35 -37.93
N ILE A 121 -22.57 13.02 -37.75
CA ILE A 121 -23.09 12.10 -38.76
C ILE A 121 -24.62 12.20 -38.86
N MET A 122 -25.33 12.29 -37.72
CA MET A 122 -26.79 12.50 -37.73
C MET A 122 -27.18 13.82 -38.40
N GLU A 123 -26.45 14.91 -38.11
CA GLU A 123 -26.67 16.21 -38.74
C GLU A 123 -26.43 16.15 -40.26
N SER A 124 -25.41 15.40 -40.72
CA SER A 124 -25.17 15.20 -42.16
C SER A 124 -26.25 14.34 -42.84
N MET A 125 -26.84 13.37 -42.15
CA MET A 125 -27.95 12.56 -42.70
C MET A 125 -29.25 13.35 -42.79
N GLN A 126 -29.49 14.26 -41.84
CA GLN A 126 -30.71 15.07 -41.79
C GLN A 126 -30.69 16.22 -42.79
N ASN A 127 -29.51 16.76 -43.13
CA ASN A 127 -29.33 17.78 -44.17
C ASN A 127 -29.31 17.20 -45.60
N ASN A 128 -29.13 15.89 -45.77
CA ASN A 128 -29.08 15.24 -47.09
C ASN A 128 -30.38 15.41 -47.93
N PRO A 129 -31.60 15.24 -47.39
CA PRO A 129 -32.84 15.47 -48.15
C PRO A 129 -33.02 16.94 -48.58
N ASP A 130 -32.52 17.90 -47.81
CA ASP A 130 -32.59 19.32 -48.16
C ASP A 130 -31.64 19.69 -49.31
N ILE A 131 -30.46 19.04 -49.37
CA ILE A 131 -29.54 19.15 -50.50
C ILE A 131 -30.19 18.58 -51.77
N GLU A 132 -30.83 17.42 -51.69
CA GLU A 132 -31.54 16.83 -52.83
C GLU A 132 -32.70 17.72 -53.32
N LYS A 133 -33.45 18.33 -52.39
CA LYS A 133 -34.52 19.29 -52.71
C LYS A 133 -33.98 20.57 -53.36
N ALA A 134 -32.86 21.08 -52.88
CA ALA A 134 -32.20 22.26 -53.45
C ALA A 134 -31.66 21.98 -54.87
N VAL A 135 -31.09 20.79 -55.10
CA VAL A 135 -30.63 20.36 -56.44
C VAL A 135 -31.80 20.16 -57.40
N ALA A 136 -32.92 19.59 -56.93
CA ALA A 136 -34.13 19.43 -57.74
C ALA A 136 -34.71 20.78 -58.16
N ASN A 137 -34.80 21.75 -57.24
CA ASN A 137 -35.25 23.12 -57.55
C ASN A 137 -34.33 23.83 -58.55
N ARG A 138 -33.00 23.65 -58.45
CA ARG A 138 -32.03 24.25 -59.38
C ARG A 138 -32.10 23.63 -60.79
N ARG A 139 -32.46 22.35 -60.89
CA ARG A 139 -32.70 21.69 -62.19
C ARG A 139 -34.05 22.07 -62.80
N GLY A 140 -35.07 22.31 -61.96
CA GLY A 140 -36.38 22.77 -62.42
C GLY A 140 -36.38 24.20 -62.98
N SER A 141 -35.56 25.09 -62.44
CA SER A 141 -35.49 26.50 -62.87
C SER A 141 -34.64 26.74 -64.13
N ALA A 142 -33.84 25.77 -64.58
CA ALA A 142 -33.01 25.89 -65.78
C ALA A 142 -33.75 25.59 -67.10
N ARG A 143 -35.07 25.34 -67.05
CA ARG A 143 -35.88 25.02 -68.24
C ARG A 143 -36.93 26.10 -68.53
N ALA A 144 -36.48 27.34 -68.73
CA ALA A 144 -37.26 28.33 -69.48
C ALA A 144 -36.71 28.37 -70.92
N PRO A 145 -37.49 28.01 -71.95
CA PRO A 145 -37.05 28.12 -73.33
C PRO A 145 -36.91 29.61 -73.73
N PRO A 146 -35.92 29.98 -74.55
CA PRO A 146 -35.84 31.34 -75.08
C PRO A 146 -37.06 31.59 -75.97
N LEU A 147 -37.78 32.69 -75.71
CA LEU A 147 -38.82 33.22 -76.58
C LEU A 147 -38.19 33.50 -77.95
N ALA A 148 -38.49 32.64 -78.92
CA ALA A 148 -38.15 32.87 -80.31
C ALA A 148 -38.96 34.09 -80.80
N SER A 149 -38.24 35.15 -81.17
CA SER A 149 -38.76 36.27 -81.95
C SER A 149 -39.26 35.77 -83.31
N ALA A 150 -40.53 35.99 -83.61
CA ALA A 150 -41.08 35.86 -84.95
C ALA A 150 -41.49 37.26 -85.44
N THR A 151 -40.82 37.64 -86.52
CA THR A 151 -41.13 38.70 -87.50
C THR A 151 -42.55 38.65 -88.03
#